data_AF-A0A183L729-F1
#
_entry.id   AF-A0A183L729-F1
#
_cell.length_a   1.000
_cell.length_b   1.000
_cell.length_c   1.000
_cell.angle_alpha   90.00
_cell.angle_beta   90.00
_cell.angle_gamma   90.00
#
_symmetry.space_group_name_H-M   'P 1'
#
loop_
_entity.id
_entity.type
_entity.pdbx_description
1 polymer ?
#
loop_
_entity_poly.entity_id
_entity_poly.type
_entity_poly.pdbx_seq_one_letter_code
_entity_poly.pdbx_strand_id
1 'polypeptide(L)' 'MDPVVIEKGTVLRLLQHLKPEKPSDPNDIHPRIMKTISGVIAEPFDMSLRQSRRPRDWKNAVISQ' A
#
# COMPACT_ATOMS: atom_id res chain seq x y z
N MET A 1 12.65 -9.52 18.55
CA MET A 1 11.74 -9.42 17.40
C MET A 1 12.57 -8.90 16.26
N ASP A 2 12.88 -9.74 15.29
CA ASP A 2 13.56 -9.29 14.07
C ASP A 2 12.64 -8.32 13.31
N PRO A 3 13.17 -7.21 12.80
CA PRO A 3 12.36 -6.29 12.01
C PRO A 3 11.89 -7.01 10.75
N VAL A 4 10.57 -7.09 10.56
CA VAL A 4 9.99 -7.54 9.30
C VAL A 4 10.29 -6.46 8.25
N VAL A 5 11.31 -6.70 7.43
CA VAL A 5 11.64 -5.85 6.30
C VAL A 5 10.76 -6.26 5.12
N ILE A 6 9.75 -5.44 4.81
CA ILE A 6 8.92 -5.64 3.62
C ILE A 6 9.49 -4.76 2.50
N GLU A 7 10.08 -5.37 1.48
CA GLU A 7 10.63 -4.61 0.35
C GLU A 7 9.53 -3.99 -0.51
N LYS A 8 9.78 -2.82 -1.13
CA LYS A 8 8.88 -2.18 -2.11
C LYS A 8 8.38 -3.16 -3.17
N GLY A 9 9.28 -3.99 -3.71
CA GLY A 9 8.95 -5.00 -4.72
C GLY A 9 7.98 -6.06 -4.19
N THR A 10 8.11 -6.44 -2.92
CA THR A 10 7.19 -7.35 -2.25
C THR A 10 5.81 -6.73 -2.11
N VAL A 11 5.72 -5.47 -1.63
CA VAL A 11 4.44 -4.74 -1.53
C VAL A 11 3.77 -4.62 -2.90
N LEU A 12 4.51 -4.20 -3.91
CA LEU A 12 4.01 -4.03 -5.27
C LEU A 12 3.47 -5.36 -5.83
N ARG A 13 4.24 -6.45 -5.69
CA ARG A 13 3.82 -7.78 -6.13
C ARG A 13 2.54 -8.21 -5.41
N LEU A 14 2.44 -8.01 -4.10
CA LEU A 14 1.23 -8.38 -3.33
C LEU A 14 0.00 -7.60 -3.79
N LEU A 15 0.13 -6.28 -3.98
CA LEU A 15 -0.97 -5.43 -4.45
C LEU A 15 -1.40 -5.76 -5.89
N GLN A 16 -0.45 -6.10 -6.77
CA GLN A 16 -0.75 -6.50 -8.15
C GLN A 16 -1.42 -7.88 -8.26
N HIS A 17 -1.16 -8.77 -7.29
CA HIS A 17 -1.77 -10.10 -7.22
C HIS A 17 -3.09 -10.13 -6.44
N LEU A 18 -3.63 -8.97 -6.08
CA LEU A 18 -4.99 -8.89 -5.53
C LEU A 18 -5.99 -9.44 -6.55
N LYS A 19 -6.86 -10.31 -6.05
CA LYS A 19 -7.96 -10.93 -6.79
C LYS A 19 -9.09 -9.91 -6.93
N PRO A 20 -9.37 -9.41 -8.15
CA PRO A 20 -10.36 -8.35 -8.38
C PRO A 20 -11.80 -8.76 -8.06
N GLU A 21 -12.09 -10.05 -7.95
CA GLU A 21 -13.41 -10.60 -7.64
C GLU A 21 -13.74 -10.62 -6.14
N LYS A 22 -12.79 -10.26 -5.26
CA LYS A 22 -13.06 -10.18 -3.82
C LYS A 22 -13.92 -8.96 -3.49
N PRO A 23 -14.79 -9.07 -2.47
CA PRO A 23 -15.51 -7.92 -1.94
C PRO A 23 -14.54 -6.86 -1.40
N SER A 24 -15.02 -5.63 -1.31
CA SER A 24 -14.30 -4.55 -0.64
C SER A 24 -13.97 -4.91 0.81
N ASP A 25 -12.83 -4.40 1.27
CA ASP A 25 -12.46 -4.40 2.69
C ASP A 25 -13.45 -3.55 3.54
N PRO A 26 -13.49 -3.66 4.89
CA PRO A 26 -14.30 -2.79 5.76
C PRO A 26 -14.15 -1.28 5.54
N ASN A 27 -13.06 -0.82 4.92
CA ASN A 27 -12.87 0.57 4.49
C ASN A 27 -13.47 0.89 3.10
N ASP A 28 -14.26 -0.03 2.54
CA ASP A 28 -14.88 -0.01 1.22
C ASP A 28 -13.89 0.19 0.04
N ILE A 29 -12.64 -0.22 0.24
CA ILE A 29 -11.62 -0.17 -0.82
C ILE A 29 -11.67 -1.47 -1.61
N HIS A 30 -12.15 -1.38 -2.85
CA HIS A 30 -12.23 -2.53 -3.75
C HIS A 30 -10.83 -2.99 -4.23
N PRO A 31 -10.56 -4.31 -4.31
CA PRO A 31 -9.26 -4.83 -4.74
C PRO A 31 -8.76 -4.32 -6.10
N ARG A 32 -9.68 -4.06 -7.04
CA ARG A 32 -9.35 -3.41 -8.32
C ARG A 32 -8.69 -2.05 -8.15
N ILE A 33 -9.20 -1.23 -7.22
CA ILE A 33 -8.66 0.12 -6.97
C ILE A 33 -7.24 -0.01 -6.42
N MET A 34 -7.03 -0.82 -5.38
CA MET A 34 -5.70 -1.07 -4.81
C MET A 34 -4.68 -1.54 -5.85
N LYS A 35 -5.10 -2.40 -6.78
CA LYS A 35 -4.24 -2.87 -7.87
C LYS A 35 -3.84 -1.73 -8.83
N THR A 36 -4.80 -0.89 -9.22
CA THR A 36 -4.56 0.28 -10.09
C THR A 36 -3.58 1.27 -9.46
N ILE A 37 -3.71 1.56 -8.16
CA ILE A 37 -2.83 2.52 -7.48
C ILE A 37 -1.62 1.87 -6.78
N SER A 38 -1.33 0.61 -7.09
CA SER A 38 -0.29 -0.17 -6.39
C SER A 38 1.10 0.46 -6.43
N GLY A 39 1.47 1.10 -7.54
CA GLY A 39 2.73 1.84 -7.66
C GLY A 39 2.80 3.04 -6.72
N VAL A 40 1.70 3.80 -6.63
CA VAL A 40 1.57 4.98 -5.75
C VAL A 40 1.57 4.57 -4.28
N ILE A 41 0.98 3.42 -3.93
CA ILE A 41 0.98 2.91 -2.55
C ILE A 41 2.33 2.30 -2.16
N ALA A 42 3.04 1.65 -3.08
CA ALA A 42 4.30 0.99 -2.76
C ALA A 42 5.40 1.98 -2.29
N GLU A 43 5.37 3.23 -2.77
CA GLU A 43 6.35 4.27 -2.40
C GLU A 43 6.26 4.76 -0.94
N PRO A 44 5.11 5.20 -0.42
CA PRO A 44 5.00 5.58 0.99
C PRO A 44 5.29 4.41 1.91
N PHE A 45 5.01 3.16 1.52
CA PHE A 45 5.41 1.99 2.29
C PHE A 45 6.94 1.82 2.35
N ASP A 46 7.64 1.92 1.22
CA ASP A 46 9.11 1.86 1.18
C ASP A 46 9.75 2.96 2.03
N MET A 47 9.30 4.21 1.87
CA MET A 47 9.78 5.34 2.68
C MET A 47 9.54 5.11 4.17
N SER A 48 8.34 4.66 4.54
CA SER A 48 7.98 4.43 5.94
C SER A 48 8.80 3.33 6.59
N LEU A 49 9.06 2.24 5.86
CA LEU A 49 9.83 1.10 6.36
C LEU A 49 11.31 1.46 6.52
N ARG A 50 11.89 2.19 5.55
CA ARG A 50 13.27 2.69 5.65
C ARG A 50 13.46 3.66 6.81
N GLN A 51 12.45 4.47 7.10
CA GLN A 51 12.51 5.48 8.16
C GLN A 51 12.00 4.95 9.51
N SER A 52 11.49 3.72 9.58
CA SER A 52 10.73 3.18 10.73
C SER A 52 9.67 4.17 11.26
N ARG A 53 9.08 4.98 10.37
CA ARG A 53 8.20 6.09 10.74
C ARG A 53 7.02 6.13 9.80
N ARG A 54 5.81 6.22 10.36
CA ARG A 54 4.61 6.47 9.55
C ARG A 54 4.66 7.90 9.00
N PRO A 55 4.22 8.14 7.76
CA PRO A 55 4.11 9.48 7.21
C PRO A 55 3.15 10.28 8.10
N ARG A 56 3.52 11.52 8.47
CA ARG A 56 2.77 12.29 9.48
C ARG A 56 1.30 12.49 9.10
N ASP A 57 1.04 12.64 7.82
CA ASP A 57 -0.27 12.92 7.24
C ASP A 57 -0.85 11.72 6.48
N TRP A 58 -0.47 10.48 6.83
CA TRP A 58 -0.94 9.28 6.12
C TRP A 58 -2.48 9.14 6.07
N LYS A 59 -3.20 9.77 7.02
CA LYS A 59 -4.68 9.85 7.02
C LYS A 59 -5.25 10.97 6.13
N ASN A 60 -4.46 11.98 5.81
CA ASN A 60 -4.86 13.17 5.04
C ASN A 60 -4.22 13.19 3.64
N ALA A 61 -3.55 12.11 3.24
CA ALA A 61 -2.88 12.04 1.95
C ALA A 61 -3.92 12.07 0.82
N VAL A 62 -3.90 13.16 0.04
CA VAL A 62 -4.72 13.31 -1.16
C VAL A 62 -3.88 12.86 -2.36
N ILE A 63 -4.39 11.90 -3.14
CA ILE A 63 -3.79 11.51 -4.41
C ILE A 63 -4.31 12.50 -5.47
N SER A 64 -3.46 13.42 -5.93
CA SER A 64 -3.77 14.29 -7.08
C SER A 64 -3.49 13.53 -8.38
N GLN A 65 -4.45 13.56 -9.30
CA GLN A 65 -4.37 12.94 -10.64
C GLN A 65 -3.65 13.82 -11.65
#